data_AF-A0A817SB81-F1
#
_entry.id   AF-A0A817SB81-F1
#
_cell.length_a   1.000
_cell.length_b   1.000
_cell.length_c   1.000
_cell.angle_alpha   90.00
_cell.angle_beta   90.00
_cell.angle_gamma   90.00
#
_symmetry.space_group_name_H-M   'P 1'
#
loop_
_entity.id
_entity.type
_entity.pdbx_description
1 polymer ?
#
loop_
_entity_poly.entity_id
_entity_poly.type
_entity_poly.pdbx_seq_one_letter_code
_entity_poly.pdbx_strand_id
1 'polypeptide(L)'
;MQRMNHQFARMLRIQIVWFLIATLTLFEVKLYPTITMNSRKVCDTRQIELLTPTIAFLIYSSYQCVSVYAYMLISATYRSGLKKTLVEIYGRITRRAIA
;
A
#
# COMPACT_ATOMS: atom_id res chain seq x y z
N MET A 1 -21.93 8.75 20.80
CA MET A 1 -20.94 9.02 19.72
C MET A 1 -19.49 8.63 20.05
N GLN A 2 -19.09 8.38 21.31
CA GLN A 2 -17.70 8.00 21.68
C GLN A 2 -17.14 6.74 20.98
N ARG A 3 -17.97 5.74 20.65
CA ARG A 3 -17.51 4.48 20.04
C ARG A 3 -16.92 4.66 18.62
N MET A 4 -17.39 5.65 17.85
CA MET A 4 -16.85 5.92 16.50
C MET A 4 -15.46 6.57 16.57
N ASN A 5 -15.24 7.48 17.53
CA ASN A 5 -13.94 8.15 17.69
C ASN A 5 -12.83 7.16 18.04
N HIS A 6 -13.13 6.15 18.84
CA HIS A 6 -12.13 5.17 19.26
C HIS A 6 -11.73 4.22 18.12
N GLN A 7 -12.68 3.82 17.27
CA GLN A 7 -12.42 3.02 16.07
C GLN A 7 -11.62 3.82 15.03
N PHE A 8 -11.97 5.08 14.81
CA PHE A 8 -11.23 5.98 13.93
C PHE A 8 -9.78 6.17 14.39
N ALA A 9 -9.56 6.43 15.69
CA ALA A 9 -8.22 6.58 16.25
C ALA A 9 -7.38 5.30 16.13
N ARG A 10 -7.96 4.11 16.35
CA ARG A 10 -7.25 2.83 16.19
C ARG A 10 -6.81 2.63 14.74
N MET A 11 -7.67 2.97 13.77
CA MET A 11 -7.32 2.87 12.35
C MET A 11 -6.26 3.88 11.94
N LEU A 12 -6.34 5.13 12.42
CA LEU A 12 -5.31 6.13 12.16
C LEU A 12 -3.93 5.64 12.64
N ARG A 13 -3.88 4.98 13.81
CA ARG A 13 -2.64 4.34 14.29
C ARG A 13 -2.15 3.24 13.34
N ILE A 14 -3.03 2.35 12.88
CA ILE A 14 -2.67 1.28 11.93
C ILE A 14 -2.14 1.88 10.62
N GLN A 15 -2.77 2.95 10.11
CA GLN A 15 -2.33 3.66 8.91
C GLN A 15 -0.95 4.30 9.10
N ILE A 16 -0.73 4.99 10.21
CA ILE A 16 0.57 5.61 10.52
C ILE A 16 1.66 4.56 10.63
N VAL A 17 1.41 3.45 11.34
CA VAL A 17 2.39 2.37 11.49
C VAL A 17 2.74 1.75 10.14
N TRP A 18 1.73 1.43 9.32
CA TRP A 18 1.97 0.88 8.00
C TRP A 18 2.66 1.86 7.05
N PHE A 19 2.31 3.14 7.11
CA PHE A 19 2.99 4.19 6.36
C PHE A 19 4.47 4.27 6.74
N LEU A 20 4.79 4.24 8.04
CA LEU A 20 6.17 4.25 8.52
C LEU A 20 6.95 3.02 8.02
N ILE A 21 6.37 1.82 8.11
CA ILE A 21 7.00 0.59 7.62
C ILE A 21 7.29 0.71 6.11
N ALA A 22 6.28 1.06 5.30
CA ALA A 22 6.43 1.15 3.85
C ALA A 22 7.46 2.21 3.43
N THR A 23 7.45 3.37 4.10
CA THR A 23 8.38 4.47 3.81
C THR A 23 9.80 4.12 4.23
N LEU A 24 9.98 3.49 5.38
CA LEU A 24 11.29 3.05 5.87
C LEU A 24 11.91 2.03 4.93
N THR A 25 11.15 1.00 4.51
CA THR A 25 11.65 0.01 3.56
C THR A 25 12.06 0.65 2.24
N LEU A 26 11.26 1.58 1.69
CA LEU A 26 11.62 2.31 0.48
C LEU A 26 12.89 3.15 0.65
N PHE A 27 13.07 3.74 1.82
CA PHE A 27 14.27 4.54 2.13
C PHE A 27 15.51 3.66 2.19
N GLU A 28 15.43 2.51 2.87
CA GLU A 28 16.52 1.53 2.92
C GLU A 28 16.93 1.04 1.53
N VAL A 29 15.97 0.74 0.65
CA VAL A 29 16.25 0.33 -0.74
C VAL A 29 17.03 1.38 -1.51
N LYS A 30 16.72 2.66 -1.31
CA LYS A 30 17.41 3.77 -2.00
C LYS A 30 18.79 4.06 -1.39
N LEU A 31 18.92 3.93 -0.07
CA LEU A 31 20.15 4.25 0.64
C LEU A 31 21.20 3.15 0.50
N TYR A 32 20.77 1.88 0.51
CA TYR A 32 21.63 0.70 0.46
C TYR A 32 22.66 0.73 -0.69
N PRO A 33 22.28 0.89 -1.97
CA PRO A 33 23.23 0.94 -3.09
C PRO A 33 24.18 2.15 -3.02
N THR A 34 23.73 3.26 -2.42
CA THR A 34 24.56 4.47 -2.24
C THR A 34 25.69 4.23 -1.24
N ILE A 35 25.43 3.43 -0.21
CA ILE A 35 26.41 3.09 0.83
C ILE A 35 27.35 1.96 0.36
N THR A 36 26.81 0.94 -0.31
CA THR A 36 27.58 -0.24 -0.73
C THR A 36 28.47 0.01 -1.95
N MET A 37 28.18 1.00 -2.79
CA MET A 37 29.03 1.39 -3.93
C MET A 37 30.48 1.70 -3.55
N ASN A 38 30.74 2.10 -2.30
CA ASN A 38 32.09 2.35 -1.77
C ASN A 38 32.79 1.11 -1.19
N SER A 39 32.14 -0.05 -1.18
CA SER A 39 32.68 -1.27 -0.57
C SER A 39 33.01 -2.33 -1.63
N ARG A 40 34.23 -2.90 -1.58
CA ARG A 40 34.75 -3.91 -2.55
C ARG A 40 33.98 -5.25 -2.58
N LYS A 41 32.82 -5.38 -1.93
CA LYS A 41 32.00 -6.61 -1.84
C LYS A 41 30.88 -6.67 -2.89
N VAL A 42 31.16 -6.23 -4.11
CA VAL A 42 30.17 -5.97 -5.17
C VAL A 42 29.54 -7.24 -5.78
N CYS A 43 30.17 -8.42 -5.63
CA CYS A 43 29.68 -9.64 -6.29
C CYS A 43 28.52 -10.36 -5.56
N ASP A 44 28.45 -10.31 -4.22
CA ASP A 44 27.37 -10.96 -3.45
C ASP A 44 26.12 -10.06 -3.26
N THR A 45 26.25 -8.74 -3.44
CA THR A 45 25.15 -7.78 -3.20
C THR A 45 24.18 -7.66 -4.37
N ARG A 46 24.52 -8.16 -5.56
CA ARG A 46 23.73 -7.98 -6.79
C ARG A 46 22.34 -8.64 -6.74
N GLN A 47 22.22 -9.79 -6.09
CA GLN A 47 20.92 -10.45 -5.89
C GLN A 47 20.07 -9.71 -4.85
N ILE A 48 20.69 -9.19 -3.80
CA ILE A 48 20.03 -8.37 -2.77
C ILE A 48 19.54 -7.06 -3.39
N GLU A 49 20.34 -6.42 -4.24
CA GLU A 49 19.97 -5.19 -4.96
C GLU A 49 18.78 -5.37 -5.91
N LEU A 50 18.59 -6.56 -6.49
CA LEU A 50 17.41 -6.85 -7.32
C LEU A 50 16.16 -7.21 -6.51
N LEU A 51 16.31 -7.94 -5.40
CA LEU A 51 15.17 -8.43 -4.62
C LEU A 51 14.55 -7.34 -3.73
N THR A 52 15.39 -6.50 -3.13
CA THR A 52 14.98 -5.44 -2.20
C THR A 52 13.97 -4.44 -2.82
N PRO A 53 14.13 -3.92 -4.05
CA PRO A 53 13.14 -3.02 -4.66
C PRO A 53 11.81 -3.71 -4.95
N THR A 54 11.81 -5.00 -5.31
CA THR A 54 10.58 -5.76 -5.52
C THR A 54 9.80 -5.92 -4.22
N ILE A 55 10.49 -6.26 -3.12
CA ILE A 55 9.88 -6.40 -1.79
C ILE A 55 9.32 -5.04 -1.33
N ALA A 56 10.05 -3.96 -1.53
CA ALA A 56 9.58 -2.62 -1.17
C ALA A 56 8.35 -2.18 -1.97
N PHE A 57 8.32 -2.48 -3.28
CA PHE A 57 7.16 -2.24 -4.12
C PHE A 57 5.93 -3.04 -3.66
N LEU A 58 6.11 -4.31 -3.28
CA LEU A 58 5.03 -5.14 -2.74
C LEU A 58 4.51 -4.59 -1.42
N ILE A 59 5.40 -4.19 -0.51
CA ILE A 59 5.02 -3.58 0.78
C ILE A 59 4.25 -2.28 0.54
N TYR A 60 4.73 -1.42 -0.34
CA TYR A 60 4.04 -0.17 -0.68
C TYR A 60 2.65 -0.40 -1.30
N SER A 61 2.55 -1.36 -2.22
CA SER A 61 1.27 -1.73 -2.84
C SER A 61 0.30 -2.32 -1.81
N SER A 62 0.80 -3.16 -0.91
CA SER A 62 0.00 -3.74 0.17
C SER A 62 -0.54 -2.68 1.13
N TYR A 63 0.26 -1.64 1.43
CA TYR A 63 -0.18 -0.49 2.23
C TYR A 63 -1.39 0.19 1.60
N GLN A 64 -1.35 0.50 0.30
CA GLN A 64 -2.48 1.13 -0.40
C GLN A 64 -3.76 0.29 -0.30
N CYS A 65 -3.65 -1.03 -0.45
CA CYS A 65 -4.79 -1.94 -0.30
C CYS A 65 -5.35 -1.93 1.13
N VAL A 66 -4.49 -2.01 2.14
CA VAL A 66 -4.88 -1.97 3.56
C VAL A 66 -5.57 -0.64 3.90
N SER A 67 -5.10 0.48 3.34
CA SER A 67 -5.74 1.80 3.48
C SER A 67 -7.17 1.82 2.97
N VAL A 68 -7.41 1.39 1.73
CA VAL A 68 -8.77 1.35 1.16
C VAL A 68 -9.69 0.45 1.99
N TYR A 69 -9.21 -0.73 2.38
CA TYR A 69 -9.99 -1.67 3.17
C TYR A 69 -10.37 -1.11 4.55
N ALA A 70 -9.41 -0.46 5.21
CA ALA A 70 -9.64 0.16 6.49
C ALA A 70 -10.69 1.29 6.38
N TYR A 71 -10.65 2.11 5.32
CA TYR A 71 -11.67 3.16 5.10
C TYR A 71 -13.07 2.57 4.86
N MET A 72 -13.18 1.44 4.16
CA MET A 72 -14.45 0.72 3.98
C MET A 72 -15.04 0.22 5.30
N LEU A 73 -14.22 -0.16 6.28
CA LEU A 73 -14.69 -0.68 7.57
C LEU A 73 -15.33 0.40 8.43
N ILE A 74 -14.84 1.63 8.38
CA ILE A 74 -15.28 2.73 9.26
C ILE A 74 -16.34 3.61 8.61
N SER A 75 -16.17 3.97 7.34
CA SER A 75 -17.07 4.91 6.68
C SER A 75 -18.12 4.17 5.87
N ALA A 76 -19.33 4.10 6.41
CA ALA A 76 -20.50 3.57 5.69
C ALA A 76 -20.74 4.34 4.39
N THR A 77 -20.50 5.65 4.39
CA THR A 77 -20.57 6.51 3.21
C THR A 77 -19.55 6.11 2.15
N TYR A 78 -18.29 5.90 2.55
CA TYR A 78 -17.23 5.45 1.64
C TYR A 78 -17.54 4.08 1.05
N ARG A 79 -18.01 3.14 1.89
CA ARG A 79 -18.42 1.79 1.46
C ARG A 79 -19.56 1.84 0.43
N SER A 80 -20.59 2.65 0.69
CA SER A 80 -21.73 2.82 -0.21
C SER A 80 -21.31 3.45 -1.54
N GLY A 81 -20.50 4.50 -1.48
CA GLY A 81 -19.93 5.16 -2.67
C GLY A 81 -19.10 4.19 -3.51
N LEU A 82 -18.17 3.46 -2.89
CA LEU A 82 -17.32 2.50 -3.59
C LEU A 82 -18.13 1.38 -4.26
N LYS A 83 -19.14 0.83 -3.57
CA LYS A 83 -20.03 -0.19 -4.14
C LYS A 83 -20.74 0.32 -5.40
N LYS A 84 -21.26 1.56 -5.35
CA LYS A 84 -21.93 2.19 -6.49
C LYS A 84 -20.97 2.35 -7.67
N THR A 85 -19.76 2.86 -7.43
CA THR A 85 -18.74 3.04 -8.47
C THR A 85 -18.30 1.71 -9.08
N LEU A 86 -18.12 0.66 -8.28
CA LEU A 86 -17.76 -0.67 -8.79
C LEU A 86 -18.85 -1.22 -9.72
N VAL A 87 -20.12 -1.14 -9.31
CA VAL A 87 -21.24 -1.58 -10.16
C VAL A 87 -21.28 -0.80 -11.48
N GLU A 88 -21.01 0.50 -11.44
CA GLU A 88 -20.96 1.33 -12.65
C GLU A 88 -19.83 0.92 -13.60
N ILE A 89 -18.63 0.69 -13.07
CA ILE A 89 -17.47 0.24 -13.86
C ILE A 89 -17.73 -1.13 -14.47
N TYR A 90 -18.20 -2.10 -13.68
CA TYR A 90 -18.55 -3.42 -14.17
C TYR A 90 -19.63 -3.35 -15.26
N GLY A 91 -20.69 -2.56 -15.02
CA GLY A 91 -21.73 -2.34 -16.02
C GLY A 91 -21.22 -1.69 -17.31
N ARG A 92 -20.17 -0.85 -17.26
CA ARG A 92 -19.52 -0.30 -18.46
C ARG A 92 -18.70 -1.36 -19.21
N ILE A 93 -17.94 -2.20 -18.49
CA ILE A 93 -17.12 -3.26 -19.10
C ILE A 93 -18.02 -4.30 -19.78
N THR A 94 -19.06 -4.80 -19.09
CA THR A 94 -19.98 -5.80 -19.63
C THR A 94 -20.69 -5.31 -20.88
N ARG A 95 -21.13 -4.04 -20.92
CA ARG A 95 -21.75 -3.45 -22.11
C ARG A 95 -20.80 -3.37 -23.32
N ARG A 96 -19.50 -3.15 -23.08
CA ARG A 96 -18.48 -3.14 -24.15
C ARG A 96 -18.10 -4.53 -24.65
N ALA A 97 -18.24 -5.56 -23.83
CA ALA A 97 -17.92 -6.93 -24.21
C ALA A 97 -19.02 -7.62 -25.05
N ILE A 98 -20.26 -7.10 -25.00
CA ILE A 98 -21.42 -7.64 -25.73
C ILE A 98 -21.53 -7.06 -27.16
N ALA A 99 -20.94 -5.88 -27.40
CA ALA A 99 -20.89 -5.24 -28.72
C ALA A 99 -19.69 -5.73 -29.53
#